data_AF-A0A8R2F929-F1
#
_entry.id   AF-A0A8R2F929-F1
#
_cell.length_a   1.000
_cell.length_b   1.000
_cell.length_c   1.000
_cell.angle_alpha   90.00
_cell.angle_beta   90.00
_cell.angle_gamma   90.00
#
_symmetry.space_group_name_H-M   'P 1'
#
loop_
_entity.id
_entity.type
_entity.pdbx_description
1 polymer ?
#
loop_
_entity_poly.entity_id
_entity_poly.type
_entity_poly.pdbx_seq_one_letter_code
_entity_poly.pdbx_strand_id
1 'polypeptide(L)'
;MSSSERNEERNFILECIQVYRDHSALWEIKSDDYIDRNKKNHAYDVLLKKYQERFPTATLDDVKKKFNSLRTNYRKELKKVNDSRKFGAGLEDIYQSHLWYFNEMHFLRDQETPAKSRSTLQILPPPKVANTSNVDDQIDEITETVGEDNGIDFQTVKKKPAKRSTDQRDELILLACKRLCEPESEELQIAKTWANELLKMNKSQQIFAKKGIADILFEGQLGTLNRDSIQINTISSRVSTPYSYTPVPTPSPSSWVMTNVADKNYSIQTQIKPSGNIDTATAFINSFQP
;
A
#
# COMPACT_ATOMS: atom_id res chain seq x y z
N MET A 1 -18.10 -1.00 31.61
CA MET A 1 -17.76 -2.44 31.62
C MET A 1 -16.71 -2.69 32.69
N SER A 2 -17.02 -3.57 33.62
CA SER A 2 -16.08 -4.06 34.64
C SER A 2 -14.91 -4.81 33.98
N SER A 3 -13.75 -4.86 34.64
CA SER A 3 -12.63 -5.68 34.18
C SER A 3 -12.99 -7.17 34.11
N SER A 4 -13.93 -7.65 34.94
CA SER A 4 -14.45 -9.04 34.88
C SER A 4 -15.19 -9.30 33.58
N GLU A 5 -16.15 -8.45 33.23
CA GLU A 5 -16.98 -8.58 32.03
C GLU A 5 -16.15 -8.59 30.73
N ARG A 6 -15.06 -7.81 30.70
CA ARG A 6 -14.11 -7.80 29.58
C ARG A 6 -13.32 -9.10 29.46
N ASN A 7 -12.93 -9.70 30.58
CA ASN A 7 -12.22 -10.98 30.57
C ASN A 7 -13.16 -12.13 30.19
N GLU A 8 -14.40 -12.13 30.69
CA GLU A 8 -15.45 -13.06 30.29
C GLU A 8 -15.74 -12.96 28.79
N GLU A 9 -15.78 -11.75 28.23
CA GLU A 9 -15.93 -11.55 26.79
C GLU A 9 -14.77 -12.14 26.00
N ARG A 10 -13.54 -11.89 26.45
CA ARG A 10 -12.36 -12.44 25.78
C ARG A 10 -12.40 -13.97 25.79
N ASN A 11 -12.67 -14.58 26.94
CA ASN A 11 -12.77 -16.03 27.08
C ASN A 11 -13.86 -16.61 26.17
N PHE A 12 -15.04 -15.98 26.12
CA PHE A 12 -16.11 -16.40 25.22
C PHE A 12 -15.70 -16.34 23.74
N ILE A 13 -15.00 -15.28 23.33
CA ILE A 13 -14.48 -15.19 21.96
C ILE A 13 -13.42 -16.25 21.70
N LEU A 14 -12.55 -16.60 22.66
CA LEU A 14 -11.61 -17.72 22.52
C LEU A 14 -12.34 -19.05 22.28
N GLU A 15 -13.43 -19.31 23.01
CA GLU A 15 -14.26 -20.51 22.77
C GLU A 15 -14.87 -20.49 21.36
N CYS A 16 -15.36 -19.34 20.89
CA CYS A 16 -15.85 -19.20 19.52
C CYS A 16 -14.73 -19.46 18.49
N ILE A 17 -13.51 -18.99 18.76
CA ILE A 17 -12.34 -19.23 17.90
C ILE A 17 -11.99 -20.72 17.86
N GLN A 18 -12.10 -21.42 18.99
CA GLN A 18 -11.87 -22.87 19.04
C GLN A 18 -12.91 -23.63 18.20
N VAL A 19 -14.21 -23.30 18.32
CA VAL A 19 -15.25 -23.87 17.45
C VAL A 19 -14.95 -23.58 15.98
N TYR A 20 -14.54 -22.35 15.66
CA TYR A 20 -14.18 -21.98 14.29
C TYR A 20 -12.96 -22.77 13.78
N ARG A 21 -11.96 -23.01 14.62
CA ARG A 21 -10.78 -23.82 14.32
C ARG A 21 -11.13 -25.27 14.02
N ASP A 22 -12.05 -25.86 14.79
CA ASP A 22 -12.43 -27.28 14.64
C ASP A 22 -13.23 -27.56 13.36
N HIS A 23 -13.80 -26.52 12.74
CA HIS A 23 -14.54 -26.64 11.48
C HIS A 23 -13.69 -26.18 10.28
N SER A 24 -12.91 -27.11 9.71
CA SER A 24 -12.08 -26.92 8.50
C SER A 24 -12.86 -26.27 7.34
N ALA A 25 -14.13 -26.64 7.17
CA ALA A 25 -15.05 -26.07 6.17
C ALA A 25 -15.13 -24.53 6.17
N LEU A 26 -14.79 -23.89 7.31
CA LEU A 26 -14.84 -22.44 7.47
C LEU A 26 -13.55 -21.70 7.08
N TRP A 27 -12.41 -22.38 7.06
CA TRP A 27 -11.11 -21.71 6.95
C TRP A 27 -10.04 -22.41 6.13
N GLU A 28 -10.14 -23.72 5.92
CA GLU A 28 -9.13 -24.51 5.21
C GLU A 28 -9.45 -24.59 3.72
N ILE A 29 -8.91 -23.66 2.93
CA ILE A 29 -9.24 -23.50 1.50
C ILE A 29 -8.89 -24.77 0.68
N LYS A 30 -7.90 -25.53 1.13
CA LYS A 30 -7.42 -26.74 0.44
C LYS A 30 -8.21 -28.01 0.76
N SER A 31 -9.13 -27.96 1.73
CA SER A 31 -9.96 -29.11 2.10
C SER A 31 -11.18 -29.22 1.19
N ASP A 32 -11.57 -30.45 0.85
CA ASP A 32 -12.83 -30.73 0.14
C ASP A 32 -14.05 -30.21 0.93
N ASP A 33 -13.95 -30.17 2.26
CA ASP A 33 -15.00 -29.65 3.14
C ASP A 33 -15.28 -28.15 2.92
N TYR A 34 -14.30 -27.39 2.44
CA TYR A 34 -14.47 -25.97 2.15
C TYR A 34 -15.27 -25.73 0.87
N ILE A 35 -15.20 -26.67 -0.07
CA ILE A 35 -15.93 -26.65 -1.34
C ILE A 35 -17.39 -27.02 -1.11
N ASP A 36 -17.66 -27.94 -0.18
CA ASP A 36 -19.01 -28.37 0.16
C ASP A 36 -19.82 -27.26 0.87
N ARG A 37 -20.79 -26.71 0.15
CA ARG A 37 -21.69 -25.66 0.64
C ARG A 37 -22.51 -26.11 1.85
N ASN A 38 -22.93 -27.38 1.92
CA ASN A 38 -23.76 -27.88 3.00
C ASN A 38 -22.96 -27.99 4.29
N LYS A 39 -21.75 -28.54 4.22
CA LYS A 39 -20.82 -28.59 5.36
C LYS A 39 -20.48 -27.20 5.86
N LYS A 40 -20.23 -26.26 4.95
CA LYS A 40 -19.95 -24.87 5.29
C LYS A 40 -21.12 -24.18 6.00
N ASN A 41 -22.34 -24.37 5.50
CA ASN A 41 -23.55 -23.84 6.15
C ASN A 41 -23.73 -24.45 7.55
N HIS A 42 -23.62 -25.78 7.66
CA HIS A 42 -23.73 -26.49 8.93
C HIS A 42 -22.69 -25.98 9.95
N ALA A 43 -21.45 -25.80 9.53
CA ALA A 43 -20.39 -25.27 10.39
C ALA A 43 -20.69 -23.83 10.86
N TYR A 44 -21.25 -22.97 9.98
CA TYR A 44 -21.69 -21.64 10.39
C TYR A 44 -22.88 -21.69 11.36
N ASP A 45 -23.80 -22.64 11.21
CA ASP A 45 -24.93 -22.81 12.12
C ASP A 45 -24.47 -23.23 13.52
N VAL A 46 -23.49 -24.15 13.60
CA VAL A 46 -22.86 -24.55 14.87
C VAL A 46 -22.18 -23.35 15.54
N LEU A 47 -21.39 -22.59 14.77
CA LEU A 47 -20.72 -21.40 15.28
C LEU A 47 -21.70 -20.30 15.71
N LEU A 48 -22.81 -20.12 14.97
CA LEU A 48 -23.85 -19.16 15.30
C LEU A 48 -24.55 -19.52 16.61
N LYS A 49 -24.90 -20.80 16.81
CA LYS A 49 -25.48 -21.27 18.07
C LYS A 49 -24.58 -20.96 19.27
N LYS A 50 -23.27 -21.22 19.13
CA LYS A 50 -22.30 -20.87 20.18
C LYS A 50 -22.25 -19.35 20.42
N TYR A 51 -22.23 -18.56 19.35
CA TYR A 51 -22.19 -17.09 19.44
C TYR A 51 -23.45 -16.49 20.11
N GLN A 52 -24.60 -17.12 19.90
CA GLN A 52 -25.88 -16.70 20.47
C GLN A 52 -26.01 -16.94 21.98
N GLU A 53 -25.17 -17.79 22.58
CA GLU A 53 -25.14 -17.99 24.05
C GLU A 53 -24.86 -16.67 24.79
N ARG A 54 -24.11 -15.75 24.17
CA ARG A 54 -23.80 -14.42 24.72
C ARG A 54 -24.48 -13.28 23.98
N PHE A 55 -24.79 -13.46 22.70
CA PHE A 55 -25.47 -12.46 21.87
C PHE A 55 -26.74 -13.05 21.24
N PRO A 56 -27.86 -13.14 21.99
CA PRO A 56 -29.06 -13.88 21.54
C PRO A 56 -29.68 -13.37 20.24
N THR A 57 -29.53 -12.08 19.93
CA THR A 57 -30.06 -11.44 18.72
C THR A 57 -29.11 -11.50 17.52
N ALA A 58 -27.94 -12.12 17.67
CA ALA A 58 -26.93 -12.17 16.62
C ALA A 58 -27.40 -13.03 15.44
N THR A 59 -27.09 -12.54 14.25
CA THR A 59 -27.34 -13.24 12.98
C THR A 59 -26.07 -13.88 12.44
N LEU A 60 -26.22 -14.76 11.46
CA LEU A 60 -25.09 -15.40 10.77
C LEU A 60 -24.15 -14.35 10.12
N ASP A 61 -24.69 -13.22 9.66
CA ASP A 61 -23.93 -12.12 9.11
C ASP A 61 -23.05 -11.43 10.16
N ASP A 62 -23.54 -11.27 11.39
CA ASP A 62 -22.76 -10.70 12.50
C ASP A 62 -21.57 -11.59 12.86
N VAL A 63 -21.78 -12.91 12.88
CA VAL A 63 -20.71 -13.90 13.10
C VAL A 63 -19.68 -13.80 11.98
N LYS A 64 -20.11 -13.80 10.71
CA LYS A 64 -19.19 -13.64 9.56
C LYS A 64 -18.39 -12.34 9.64
N LYS A 65 -19.06 -11.21 9.93
CA LYS A 65 -18.42 -9.90 10.10
C LYS A 65 -17.40 -9.93 11.24
N LYS A 66 -17.76 -10.50 12.39
CA LYS A 66 -16.88 -10.65 13.55
C LYS A 66 -15.63 -11.44 13.21
N PHE A 67 -15.78 -12.61 12.60
CA PHE A 67 -14.65 -13.47 12.23
C PHE A 67 -13.80 -12.86 11.11
N ASN A 68 -14.40 -12.17 10.14
CA ASN A 68 -13.63 -11.46 9.11
C ASN A 68 -12.78 -10.32 9.70
N SER A 69 -13.32 -9.60 10.70
CA SER A 69 -12.57 -8.59 11.46
C SER A 69 -11.40 -9.21 12.23
N LEU A 70 -11.64 -10.32 12.95
CA LEU A 70 -10.58 -11.06 13.65
C LEU A 70 -9.47 -11.52 12.71
N ARG A 71 -9.82 -12.12 11.56
CA ARG A 71 -8.87 -12.55 10.53
C ARG A 71 -8.06 -11.38 9.97
N THR A 72 -8.71 -10.25 9.70
CA THR A 72 -8.04 -9.05 9.20
C THR A 72 -7.02 -8.51 10.20
N ASN A 73 -7.38 -8.48 11.49
CA ASN A 73 -6.48 -8.06 12.55
C ASN A 73 -5.32 -9.05 12.71
N TYR A 74 -5.62 -10.35 12.74
CA TYR A 74 -4.60 -11.40 12.80
C TYR A 74 -3.60 -11.29 11.64
N ARG A 75 -4.06 -11.11 10.40
CA ARG A 75 -3.18 -10.96 9.23
C ARG A 75 -2.26 -9.75 9.34
N LYS A 76 -2.80 -8.60 9.74
CA LYS A 76 -2.01 -7.37 9.94
C LYS A 76 -0.94 -7.58 10.99
N GLU A 77 -1.29 -8.25 12.08
CA GLU A 77 -0.39 -8.53 13.17
C GLU A 77 0.68 -9.55 12.79
N LEU A 78 0.29 -10.65 12.12
CA LEU A 78 1.19 -11.65 11.58
C LEU A 78 2.19 -11.04 10.60
N LYS A 79 1.76 -10.04 9.80
CA LYS A 79 2.66 -9.28 8.93
C LYS A 79 3.73 -8.55 9.73
N LYS A 80 3.39 -7.83 10.80
CA LYS A 80 4.38 -7.13 11.65
C LYS A 80 5.40 -8.09 12.26
N VAL A 81 4.93 -9.24 12.76
CA VAL A 81 5.80 -10.30 13.33
C VAL A 81 6.71 -10.89 12.26
N ASN A 82 6.22 -11.09 11.04
CA ASN A 82 7.04 -11.60 9.94
C ASN A 82 8.03 -10.57 9.41
N ASP A 83 7.64 -9.30 9.36
CA ASP A 83 8.47 -8.20 8.88
C ASP A 83 9.64 -7.96 9.86
N SER A 84 9.38 -7.92 11.16
CA SER A 84 10.45 -7.80 12.19
C SER A 84 11.47 -8.95 12.11
N ARG A 85 11.04 -10.15 11.69
CA ARG A 85 11.92 -11.31 11.49
C ARG A 85 12.72 -11.25 10.18
N LYS A 86 12.21 -10.57 9.14
CA LYS A 86 12.82 -10.53 7.80
C LYS A 86 13.86 -9.44 7.66
N PHE A 87 13.59 -8.27 8.21
CA PHE A 87 14.59 -7.21 8.30
C PHE A 87 15.54 -7.65 9.41
N GLY A 88 16.84 -7.73 9.11
CA GLY A 88 17.89 -8.22 10.03
C GLY A 88 18.12 -7.31 11.24
N ALA A 89 17.03 -7.01 11.96
CA ALA A 89 17.05 -6.45 13.28
C ALA A 89 17.86 -7.39 14.16
N GLY A 90 18.84 -6.84 14.89
CA GLY A 90 19.57 -7.60 15.89
C GLY A 90 18.59 -8.36 16.78
N LEU A 91 19.03 -9.50 17.31
CA LEU A 91 18.24 -10.48 18.09
C LEU A 91 17.31 -9.90 19.18
N GLU A 92 17.43 -8.61 19.52
CA GLU A 92 16.66 -7.92 20.56
C GLU A 92 15.41 -7.15 20.08
N ASP A 93 15.17 -6.99 18.76
CA ASP A 93 14.01 -6.19 18.26
C ASP A 93 12.99 -7.02 17.44
N ILE A 94 12.75 -8.26 17.88
CA ILE A 94 11.70 -9.10 17.28
C ILE A 94 10.34 -8.68 17.85
N TYR A 95 9.51 -8.05 17.00
CA TYR A 95 8.14 -7.69 17.35
C TYR A 95 7.33 -8.89 17.86
N GLN A 96 6.87 -8.80 19.12
CA GLN A 96 5.94 -9.74 19.74
C GLN A 96 4.51 -9.19 19.64
N SER A 97 3.56 -10.03 19.19
CA SER A 97 2.16 -9.61 19.15
C SER A 97 1.58 -9.45 20.56
N HIS A 98 0.79 -8.39 20.75
CA HIS A 98 -0.01 -8.16 21.96
C HIS A 98 -1.50 -8.52 21.79
N LEU A 99 -1.90 -9.11 20.65
CA LEU A 99 -3.26 -9.60 20.45
C LEU A 99 -3.49 -10.82 21.36
N TRP A 100 -4.42 -10.70 22.30
CA TRP A 100 -4.72 -11.75 23.29
C TRP A 100 -5.24 -13.07 22.70
N TYR A 101 -5.70 -13.07 21.44
CA TYR A 101 -6.10 -14.27 20.68
C TYR A 101 -5.12 -14.65 19.57
N PHE A 102 -3.93 -14.02 19.50
CA PHE A 102 -2.99 -14.22 18.40
C PHE A 102 -2.61 -15.69 18.22
N ASN A 103 -2.26 -16.35 19.33
CA ASN A 103 -1.84 -17.75 19.34
C ASN A 103 -3.00 -18.68 18.92
N GLU A 104 -4.22 -18.40 19.39
CA GLU A 104 -5.39 -19.20 19.03
C GLU A 104 -5.72 -19.14 17.54
N MET A 105 -5.41 -18.04 16.85
CA MET A 105 -5.61 -17.91 15.41
C MET A 105 -4.41 -18.38 14.57
N HIS A 106 -3.38 -18.97 15.18
CA HIS A 106 -2.17 -19.35 14.46
C HIS A 106 -2.39 -20.48 13.44
N PHE A 107 -3.46 -21.27 13.56
CA PHE A 107 -3.83 -22.27 12.54
C PHE A 107 -4.14 -21.67 11.16
N LEU A 108 -4.43 -20.36 11.10
CA LEU A 108 -4.65 -19.64 9.84
C LEU A 108 -3.37 -19.26 9.10
N ARG A 109 -2.19 -19.41 9.73
CA ARG A 109 -0.91 -18.92 9.19
C ARG A 109 -0.65 -19.39 7.76
N ASP A 110 -0.82 -20.69 7.50
CA ASP A 110 -0.51 -21.30 6.21
C ASP A 110 -1.54 -20.95 5.12
N GLN A 111 -2.73 -20.49 5.53
CA GLN A 111 -3.78 -20.01 4.63
C GLN A 111 -3.63 -18.52 4.32
N GLU A 112 -3.05 -17.74 5.25
CA GLU A 112 -2.95 -16.28 5.17
C GLU A 112 -1.60 -15.79 4.64
N THR A 113 -0.56 -16.64 4.66
CA THR A 113 0.66 -16.38 3.91
C THR A 113 0.41 -16.70 2.43
N PRO A 114 0.57 -15.74 1.51
CA PRO A 114 0.66 -16.08 0.10
C PRO A 114 1.74 -17.14 -0.05
N ALA A 115 1.44 -18.24 -0.74
CA ALA A 115 2.46 -19.20 -1.12
C ALA A 115 3.62 -18.39 -1.71
N LYS A 116 4.84 -18.55 -1.16
CA LYS A 116 6.06 -18.04 -1.81
C LYS A 116 5.93 -18.43 -3.28
N SER A 117 5.92 -17.45 -4.18
CA SER A 117 5.83 -17.69 -5.62
C SER A 117 6.77 -18.83 -5.98
N ARG A 118 6.21 -20.02 -6.23
CA ARG A 118 6.98 -21.10 -6.81
C ARG A 118 7.23 -20.64 -8.23
N SER A 119 8.47 -20.23 -8.51
CA SER A 119 8.93 -20.06 -9.88
C SER A 119 8.67 -21.38 -10.61
N THR A 120 7.70 -21.41 -11.52
CA THR A 120 7.42 -22.57 -12.38
C THR A 120 8.46 -22.62 -13.50
N LEU A 121 9.74 -22.68 -13.13
CA LEU A 121 10.83 -23.10 -14.00
C LEU A 121 11.17 -24.57 -13.72
N GLN A 122 10.14 -25.42 -13.77
CA GLN A 122 10.36 -26.86 -13.99
C GLN A 122 9.78 -27.20 -15.35
N ILE A 123 10.69 -27.30 -16.31
CA ILE A 123 10.48 -27.82 -17.65
C ILE A 123 9.95 -29.25 -17.51
N LEU A 124 8.68 -29.46 -17.84
CA LEU A 124 8.17 -30.80 -18.14
C LEU A 124 8.38 -31.08 -19.64
N PRO A 125 8.74 -32.31 -20.04
CA PRO A 125 9.00 -32.67 -21.43
C PRO A 125 7.68 -32.66 -22.24
N PRO A 126 7.75 -32.41 -23.56
CA PRO A 126 6.57 -32.24 -24.40
C PRO A 126 5.75 -33.54 -24.50
N PRO A 127 4.41 -33.45 -24.53
CA PRO A 127 3.56 -34.62 -24.69
C PRO A 127 3.71 -35.20 -26.10
N LYS A 128 3.91 -36.52 -26.16
CA LYS A 128 3.88 -37.29 -27.40
C LYS A 128 2.47 -37.27 -27.99
N VAL A 129 2.37 -36.73 -29.20
CA VAL A 129 1.25 -36.92 -30.12
C VAL A 129 1.12 -38.40 -30.50
N ALA A 130 -0.07 -38.96 -30.35
CA ALA A 130 -0.49 -40.17 -31.04
C ALA A 130 -1.95 -40.00 -31.47
N ASN A 131 -2.13 -40.01 -32.80
CA ASN A 131 -3.40 -40.04 -33.52
C ASN A 131 -4.08 -41.42 -33.40
N THR A 132 -5.41 -41.43 -33.38
CA THR A 132 -6.31 -42.42 -34.04
C THR A 132 -7.71 -41.77 -34.10
N SER A 133 -8.14 -41.18 -35.22
CA SER A 133 -8.87 -41.77 -36.36
C SER A 133 -10.34 -42.12 -36.09
N ASN A 134 -11.24 -41.30 -36.66
CA ASN A 134 -12.56 -41.50 -37.29
C ASN A 134 -13.35 -42.82 -37.09
N VAL A 135 -14.68 -42.73 -36.94
CA VAL A 135 -15.79 -43.05 -37.90
C VAL A 135 -17.10 -42.61 -37.20
N ASP A 136 -17.82 -41.56 -37.60
CA ASP A 136 -18.87 -41.40 -38.64
C ASP A 136 -20.27 -41.97 -38.31
N ASP A 137 -21.27 -41.26 -38.86
CA ASP A 137 -22.65 -41.64 -39.17
C ASP A 137 -23.87 -41.14 -38.36
N GLN A 138 -24.88 -40.87 -39.17
CA GLN A 138 -26.00 -39.93 -39.13
C GLN A 138 -27.35 -40.67 -39.13
N ILE A 139 -28.40 -39.98 -38.62
CA ILE A 139 -29.79 -39.91 -39.12
C ILE A 139 -30.78 -41.08 -38.84
N ASP A 140 -31.86 -40.68 -38.13
CA ASP A 140 -33.32 -40.88 -38.25
C ASP A 140 -33.92 -42.10 -38.98
N GLU A 141 -35.01 -42.69 -38.43
CA GLU A 141 -36.33 -42.78 -39.10
C GLU A 141 -37.51 -43.34 -38.22
N ILE A 142 -38.53 -42.49 -38.01
CA ILE A 142 -40.02 -42.63 -38.15
C ILE A 142 -40.82 -43.76 -37.43
N THR A 143 -41.92 -43.37 -36.73
CA THR A 143 -43.33 -43.69 -37.12
C THR A 143 -44.39 -42.95 -36.29
N GLU A 144 -45.32 -42.32 -37.02
CA GLU A 144 -46.55 -41.64 -36.61
C GLU A 144 -47.61 -42.55 -35.97
N THR A 145 -48.42 -41.99 -35.06
CA THR A 145 -49.88 -42.17 -35.08
C THR A 145 -50.58 -40.95 -34.48
N VAL A 146 -51.58 -40.43 -35.22
CA VAL A 146 -52.45 -39.29 -34.93
C VAL A 146 -53.50 -39.62 -33.86
N GLY A 147 -53.83 -38.64 -33.02
CA GLY A 147 -55.02 -38.65 -32.15
C GLY A 147 -55.17 -37.33 -31.38
N GLU A 148 -56.19 -36.55 -31.73
CA GLU A 148 -56.60 -35.27 -31.14
C GLU A 148 -57.09 -35.43 -29.69
N ASP A 149 -56.81 -34.44 -28.81
CA ASP A 149 -57.79 -33.66 -28.03
C ASP A 149 -57.11 -32.82 -26.93
N ASN A 150 -57.76 -31.72 -26.58
CA ASN A 150 -57.35 -30.50 -25.91
C ASN A 150 -56.69 -30.60 -24.51
N GLY A 151 -55.69 -29.74 -24.26
CA GLY A 151 -55.40 -29.22 -22.91
C GLY A 151 -53.98 -28.68 -22.63
N ILE A 152 -53.92 -27.37 -22.32
CA ILE A 152 -52.92 -26.65 -21.49
C ILE A 152 -51.73 -25.97 -22.22
N ASP A 153 -51.83 -24.64 -22.40
CA ASP A 153 -50.74 -23.73 -22.79
C ASP A 153 -49.95 -23.26 -21.55
N PHE A 154 -48.64 -23.54 -21.54
CA PHE A 154 -47.65 -23.05 -20.58
C PHE A 154 -46.69 -22.10 -21.31
N GLN A 155 -46.81 -20.79 -21.12
CA GLN A 155 -45.72 -19.86 -21.41
C GLN A 155 -44.83 -19.66 -20.18
N THR A 156 -43.77 -20.46 -20.09
CA THR A 156 -42.60 -20.14 -19.25
C THR A 156 -41.56 -19.41 -20.10
N VAL A 157 -41.49 -18.09 -19.91
CA VAL A 157 -40.46 -17.23 -20.48
C VAL A 157 -39.11 -17.55 -19.84
N LYS A 158 -38.25 -18.31 -20.53
CA LYS A 158 -36.83 -18.44 -20.21
C LYS A 158 -36.11 -17.13 -20.57
N LYS A 159 -35.83 -16.29 -19.56
CA LYS A 159 -34.91 -15.15 -19.71
C LYS A 159 -33.47 -15.68 -19.87
N LYS A 160 -32.83 -15.36 -21.00
CA LYS A 160 -31.38 -15.48 -21.21
C LYS A 160 -30.63 -14.59 -20.20
N PRO A 161 -29.54 -15.04 -19.55
CA PRO A 161 -28.73 -14.14 -18.74
C PRO A 161 -27.94 -13.19 -19.66
N ALA A 162 -28.03 -11.90 -19.34
CA ALA A 162 -27.36 -10.83 -20.04
C ALA A 162 -25.83 -10.95 -19.93
N LYS A 163 -25.16 -11.04 -21.08
CA LYS A 163 -23.70 -10.88 -21.23
C LYS A 163 -23.33 -9.46 -20.82
N ARG A 164 -22.86 -9.25 -19.59
CA ARG A 164 -22.45 -7.94 -19.06
C ARG A 164 -20.97 -7.97 -18.62
N SER A 165 -20.15 -7.17 -19.31
CA SER A 165 -18.87 -6.57 -18.87
C SER A 165 -17.72 -7.49 -18.40
N THR A 166 -17.58 -8.71 -18.94
CA THR A 166 -16.38 -9.54 -18.74
C THR A 166 -15.17 -8.96 -19.48
N ASP A 167 -15.35 -8.49 -20.71
CA ASP A 167 -14.25 -8.06 -21.59
C ASP A 167 -13.38 -6.94 -20.98
N GLN A 168 -13.97 -5.93 -20.32
CA GLN A 168 -13.20 -4.87 -19.68
C GLN A 168 -12.43 -5.34 -18.43
N ARG A 169 -13.00 -6.25 -17.64
CA ARG A 169 -12.29 -6.79 -16.47
C ARG A 169 -11.15 -7.69 -16.91
N ASP A 170 -11.42 -8.53 -17.91
CA ASP A 170 -10.45 -9.47 -18.45
C ASP A 170 -9.31 -8.72 -19.18
N GLU A 171 -9.61 -7.62 -19.86
CA GLU A 171 -8.62 -6.71 -20.45
C GLU A 171 -7.76 -6.00 -19.39
N LEU A 172 -8.38 -5.50 -18.31
CA LEU A 172 -7.65 -4.90 -17.19
C LEU A 172 -6.75 -5.90 -16.48
N ILE A 173 -7.24 -7.14 -16.29
CA ILE A 173 -6.45 -8.24 -15.73
C ILE A 173 -5.29 -8.58 -16.66
N LEU A 174 -5.53 -8.67 -17.97
CA LEU A 174 -4.50 -8.95 -18.96
C LEU A 174 -3.43 -7.85 -19.01
N LEU A 175 -3.84 -6.58 -18.96
CA LEU A 175 -2.94 -5.43 -18.93
C LEU A 175 -2.11 -5.40 -17.63
N ALA A 176 -2.72 -5.74 -16.49
CA ALA A 176 -2.03 -5.87 -15.21
C ALA A 176 -1.01 -7.03 -15.26
N CYS A 177 -1.40 -8.19 -15.76
CA CYS A 177 -0.50 -9.32 -15.97
C CYS A 177 0.67 -8.95 -16.88
N LYS A 178 0.42 -8.24 -17.99
CA LYS A 178 1.47 -7.77 -18.90
C LYS A 178 2.48 -6.87 -18.18
N ARG A 179 2.01 -5.86 -17.44
CA ARG A 179 2.89 -4.95 -16.67
C ARG A 179 3.63 -5.62 -15.52
N LEU A 180 3.03 -6.64 -14.92
CA LEU A 180 3.66 -7.41 -13.84
C LEU A 180 4.68 -8.44 -14.37
N CYS A 181 4.54 -8.85 -15.64
CA CYS A 181 5.47 -9.73 -16.35
C CYS A 181 6.57 -8.97 -17.09
N GLU A 182 6.45 -7.65 -17.25
CA GLU A 182 7.54 -6.82 -17.77
C GLU A 182 8.70 -6.87 -16.76
N PRO A 183 9.91 -7.25 -17.20
CA PRO A 183 11.06 -7.23 -16.33
C PRO A 183 11.28 -5.79 -15.86
N GLU A 184 11.37 -5.62 -14.55
CA GLU A 184 11.63 -4.32 -13.95
C GLU A 184 12.92 -3.75 -14.53
N SER A 185 12.83 -2.54 -15.11
CA SER A 185 13.98 -1.94 -15.79
C SER A 185 15.15 -1.74 -14.81
N GLU A 186 16.37 -1.83 -15.33
CA GLU A 186 17.59 -1.76 -14.53
C GLU A 186 17.65 -0.45 -13.72
N GLU A 187 17.14 0.65 -14.28
CA GLU A 187 17.04 1.95 -13.63
C GLU A 187 16.17 1.88 -12.37
N LEU A 188 15.05 1.15 -12.42
CA LEU A 188 14.15 1.01 -11.28
C LEU A 188 14.75 0.12 -10.18
N GLN A 189 15.51 -0.90 -10.58
CA GLN A 189 16.27 -1.74 -9.64
C GLN A 189 17.36 -0.93 -8.91
N ILE A 190 18.08 -0.07 -9.65
CA ILE A 190 19.08 0.84 -9.10
C ILE A 190 18.42 1.85 -8.15
N ALA A 191 17.29 2.44 -8.55
CA ALA A 191 16.54 3.38 -7.71
C ALA A 191 16.10 2.76 -6.37
N LYS A 192 15.61 1.51 -6.39
CA LYS A 192 15.28 0.76 -5.16
C LYS A 192 16.49 0.54 -4.27
N THR A 193 17.63 0.21 -4.86
CA THR A 193 18.89 0.00 -4.13
C THR A 193 19.32 1.31 -3.45
N TRP A 194 19.29 2.43 -4.17
CA TRP A 194 19.61 3.74 -3.61
C TRP A 194 18.66 4.17 -2.49
N ALA A 195 17.36 3.90 -2.63
CA ALA A 195 16.39 4.18 -1.58
C ALA A 195 16.70 3.41 -0.29
N ASN A 196 17.09 2.13 -0.40
CA ASN A 196 17.49 1.32 0.74
C ASN A 196 18.76 1.86 1.41
N GLU A 197 19.78 2.27 0.63
CA GLU A 197 21.00 2.86 1.20
C GLU A 197 20.73 4.20 1.89
N LEU A 198 19.85 5.03 1.33
CA LEU A 198 19.45 6.30 1.95
C LEU A 198 18.78 6.08 3.32
N LEU A 199 17.94 5.04 3.45
CA LEU A 199 17.24 4.72 4.71
C LEU A 199 18.18 4.23 5.82
N LYS A 200 19.34 3.67 5.48
CA LYS A 200 20.35 3.26 6.47
C LYS A 200 21.06 4.45 7.12
N MET A 201 21.03 5.62 6.49
CA MET A 201 21.66 6.84 7.01
C MET A 201 20.79 7.49 8.09
N ASN A 202 21.40 8.18 9.06
CA ASN A 202 20.65 8.98 10.02
C ASN A 202 19.98 10.20 9.35
N LYS A 203 18.99 10.81 10.02
CA LYS A 203 18.17 11.89 9.44
C LYS A 203 18.98 13.08 8.93
N SER A 204 20.06 13.46 9.63
CA SER A 204 20.91 14.58 9.21
C SER A 204 21.67 14.26 7.92
N GLN A 205 22.26 13.06 7.84
CA GLN A 205 22.96 12.60 6.64
C GLN A 205 22.03 12.43 5.43
N GLN A 206 20.79 11.97 5.65
CA GLN A 206 19.78 11.90 4.59
C GLN A 206 19.49 13.27 3.95
N ILE A 207 19.52 14.36 4.73
CA ILE A 207 19.27 15.71 4.19
C ILE A 207 20.40 16.09 3.22
N PHE A 208 21.66 15.88 3.59
CA PHE A 208 22.80 16.18 2.72
C PHE A 208 22.79 15.30 1.46
N ALA A 209 22.52 14.00 1.60
CA ALA A 209 22.43 13.09 0.47
C ALA A 209 21.30 13.48 -0.50
N LYS A 210 20.11 13.82 0.02
CA LYS A 210 18.98 14.28 -0.80
C LYS A 210 19.31 15.56 -1.56
N LYS A 211 19.97 16.52 -0.92
CA LYS A 211 20.44 17.75 -1.59
C LYS A 211 21.40 17.41 -2.73
N GLY A 212 22.42 16.58 -2.48
CA GLY A 212 23.39 16.19 -3.50
C GLY A 212 22.74 15.50 -4.71
N ILE A 213 21.79 14.59 -4.47
CA ILE A 213 21.03 13.93 -5.55
C ILE A 213 20.21 14.96 -6.34
N ALA A 214 19.52 15.88 -5.66
CA ALA A 214 18.73 16.92 -6.33
C ALA A 214 19.61 17.83 -7.20
N ASP A 215 20.78 18.24 -6.69
CA ASP A 215 21.74 19.06 -7.44
C ASP A 215 22.25 18.32 -8.69
N ILE A 216 22.60 17.03 -8.56
CA ILE A 216 23.02 16.19 -9.70
C ILE A 216 21.92 16.09 -10.76
N LEU A 217 20.66 15.87 -10.35
CA LEU A 217 19.53 15.78 -11.27
C LEU A 217 19.25 17.12 -11.96
N PHE A 218 19.35 18.23 -11.23
CA PHE A 218 19.17 19.57 -11.76
C PHE A 218 20.21 19.90 -12.84
N GLU A 219 21.50 19.73 -12.54
CA GLU A 219 22.58 19.95 -13.52
C GLU A 219 22.47 18.97 -14.70
N GLY A 220 22.03 17.73 -14.45
CA GLY A 220 21.75 16.75 -15.50
C GLY A 220 20.64 17.21 -16.44
N GLN A 221 19.55 17.77 -15.92
CA GLN A 221 18.44 18.31 -16.71
C GLN A 221 18.84 19.56 -17.50
N LEU A 222 19.77 20.37 -16.98
CA LEU A 222 20.33 21.53 -17.69
C LEU A 222 21.40 21.15 -18.72
N GLY A 223 21.86 19.89 -18.75
CA GLY A 223 22.92 19.43 -19.64
C GLY A 223 24.32 19.92 -19.28
N THR A 224 24.52 20.39 -18.05
CA THR A 224 25.78 20.97 -17.53
C THR A 224 26.59 19.96 -16.71
N LEU A 225 26.00 18.80 -16.40
CA LEU A 225 26.68 17.71 -15.69
C LEU A 225 27.83 17.14 -16.53
N ASN A 226 29.03 17.12 -15.95
CA ASN A 226 30.25 16.63 -16.57
C ASN A 226 31.06 15.79 -15.58
N ARG A 227 32.19 15.23 -16.05
CA ARG A 227 33.03 14.28 -15.30
C ARG A 227 33.50 14.83 -13.95
N ASP A 228 33.71 16.14 -13.84
CA ASP A 228 34.28 16.80 -12.66
C ASP A 228 33.21 17.52 -11.81
N SER A 229 31.93 17.41 -12.16
CA SER A 229 30.82 18.08 -11.46
C SER A 229 30.59 17.59 -10.04
N ILE A 230 30.96 16.35 -9.71
CA ILE A 230 30.72 15.76 -8.39
C ILE A 230 32.00 15.80 -7.57
N GLN A 231 31.99 16.61 -6.52
CA GLN A 231 33.09 16.72 -5.55
C GLN A 231 32.58 16.39 -4.14
N ILE A 232 33.03 15.27 -3.59
CA ILE A 232 32.60 14.80 -2.26
C ILE A 232 33.71 15.05 -1.25
N ASN A 233 33.37 15.74 -0.17
CA ASN A 233 34.30 16.03 0.94
C ASN A 233 35.60 16.74 0.49
N THR A 234 35.53 17.61 -0.52
CA THR A 234 36.68 18.43 -0.87
C THR A 234 36.95 19.40 0.26
N ILE A 235 38.14 19.27 0.87
CA ILE A 235 38.67 20.27 1.78
C ILE A 235 38.79 21.53 0.93
N SER A 236 37.95 22.53 1.23
CA SER A 236 38.11 23.86 0.67
C SER A 236 39.50 24.34 1.08
N SER A 237 40.49 24.20 0.19
CA SER A 237 41.69 25.00 0.26
C SER A 237 41.21 26.42 0.09
N ARG A 238 41.03 27.13 1.21
CA ARG A 238 40.84 28.57 1.19
C ARG A 238 42.00 29.10 0.36
N VAL A 239 41.70 29.56 -0.85
CA VAL A 239 42.62 30.38 -1.62
C VAL A 239 42.85 31.59 -0.74
N SER A 240 44.00 31.63 -0.08
CA SER A 240 44.52 32.88 0.45
C SER A 240 44.66 33.79 -0.76
N THR A 241 43.73 34.72 -0.92
CA THR A 241 43.92 35.84 -1.82
C THR A 241 45.25 36.49 -1.42
N PRO A 242 46.25 36.59 -2.32
CA PRO A 242 47.40 37.41 -2.02
C PRO A 242 46.85 38.83 -1.89
N TYR A 243 47.00 39.40 -0.70
CA TYR A 243 46.64 40.77 -0.38
C TYR A 243 47.36 41.68 -1.38
N SER A 244 46.66 42.10 -2.44
CA SER A 244 47.16 43.11 -3.35
C SER A 244 47.08 44.44 -2.61
N TYR A 245 48.23 44.88 -2.09
CA TYR A 245 48.41 46.19 -1.49
C TYR A 245 48.10 47.24 -2.56
N THR A 246 46.90 47.84 -2.52
CA THR A 246 46.66 49.12 -3.21
C THR A 246 47.05 50.23 -2.23
N PRO A 247 48.01 51.10 -2.56
CA PRO A 247 48.36 52.23 -1.71
C PRO A 247 47.16 53.18 -1.62
N VAL A 248 46.67 53.40 -0.40
CA VAL A 248 45.68 54.45 -0.10
C VAL A 248 46.39 55.81 -0.23
N PRO A 249 45.87 56.79 -0.97
CA PRO A 249 46.47 58.11 -1.03
C PRO A 249 46.30 58.81 0.33
N THR A 250 47.42 59.17 0.95
CA THR A 250 47.49 59.97 2.18
C THR A 250 46.97 61.38 1.94
N PRO A 251 46.04 61.91 2.77
CA PRO A 251 45.72 63.34 2.74
C PRO A 251 46.79 64.13 3.51
N SER A 252 47.35 65.14 2.83
CA SER A 252 48.29 66.12 3.40
C SER A 252 47.55 67.11 4.33
N PRO A 253 48.13 67.53 5.47
CA PRO A 253 47.45 68.40 6.42
C PRO A 253 47.66 69.87 6.07
N SER A 254 46.59 70.64 5.82
CA SER A 254 46.66 72.11 5.84
C SER A 254 45.31 72.78 6.15
N SER A 255 45.34 73.54 7.24
CA SER A 255 44.52 74.71 7.61
C SER A 255 42.99 74.55 7.75
N TRP A 256 42.58 74.50 9.02
CA TRP A 256 41.28 74.93 9.50
C TRP A 256 40.97 76.37 9.07
N VAL A 257 39.81 76.59 8.47
CA VAL A 257 39.11 77.89 8.52
C VAL A 257 37.65 77.61 8.86
N MET A 258 37.27 78.00 10.08
CA MET A 258 35.87 78.16 10.47
C MET A 258 35.34 79.47 9.90
N THR A 259 34.19 79.42 9.25
CA THR A 259 33.28 80.56 9.17
C THR A 259 31.86 80.09 9.46
N ASN A 260 31.36 80.50 10.62
CA ASN A 260 29.95 80.51 10.99
C ASN A 260 29.19 81.50 10.10
N VAL A 261 28.06 81.10 9.53
CA VAL A 261 26.99 82.02 9.13
C VAL A 261 25.64 81.40 9.49
N ALA A 262 24.79 82.26 10.02
CA ALA A 262 23.62 82.01 10.84
C ALA A 262 22.31 81.75 10.07
N ASP A 263 21.37 81.15 10.80
CA ASP A 263 19.93 81.46 10.87
C ASP A 263 19.06 81.47 9.59
N LYS A 264 18.18 80.46 9.45
CA LYS A 264 16.71 80.60 9.70
C LYS A 264 15.86 79.41 9.22
N ASN A 265 14.96 79.00 10.14
CA ASN A 265 13.59 78.47 9.96
C ASN A 265 13.43 77.13 9.20
N TYR A 266 12.83 76.07 9.76
CA TYR A 266 11.42 75.96 10.14
C TYR A 266 11.13 74.69 10.97
N SER A 267 9.99 74.76 11.66
CA SER A 267 9.53 73.94 12.78
C SER A 267 9.01 72.54 12.42
N ILE A 268 8.96 71.70 13.46
CA ILE A 268 8.49 70.31 13.55
C ILE A 268 6.99 70.16 13.24
N GLN A 269 6.67 69.23 12.35
CA GLN A 269 5.42 68.46 12.16
C GLN A 269 5.81 67.27 11.24
N THR A 270 5.39 66.02 11.34
CA THR A 270 4.34 65.30 12.07
C THR A 270 4.49 63.81 11.76
N GLN A 271 4.02 62.95 12.68
CA GLN A 271 3.27 61.71 12.40
C GLN A 271 4.03 60.48 11.86
N ILE A 272 4.34 59.60 12.80
CA ILE A 272 4.33 58.15 12.65
C ILE A 272 2.98 57.71 12.06
N LYS A 273 3.01 56.98 10.94
CA LYS A 273 1.92 56.11 10.50
C LYS A 273 2.45 54.70 10.24
N PRO A 274 1.88 53.67 10.89
CA PRO A 274 2.01 52.28 10.47
C PRO A 274 0.85 51.92 9.52
N SER A 275 1.16 51.27 8.40
CA SER A 275 0.22 50.50 7.58
C SER A 275 1.05 49.44 6.84
N GLY A 276 0.92 48.13 7.04
CA GLY A 276 -0.30 47.38 7.28
C GLY A 276 -0.89 46.97 5.94
N ASN A 277 -0.44 45.84 5.39
CA ASN A 277 -1.38 44.82 4.92
C ASN A 277 -0.68 43.46 4.78
N ILE A 278 -1.06 42.60 5.72
CA ILE A 278 -0.83 41.16 5.78
C ILE A 278 -2.15 40.61 5.27
N ASP A 279 -2.24 40.13 4.03
CA ASP A 279 -3.35 39.28 3.57
C ASP A 279 -3.07 38.80 2.13
N THR A 280 -2.28 37.74 2.00
CA THR A 280 -2.27 36.92 0.77
C THR A 280 -1.96 35.44 1.01
N ALA A 281 -1.94 34.99 2.28
CA ALA A 281 -1.70 33.59 2.62
C ALA A 281 -2.99 32.82 2.97
N THR A 282 -4.10 33.51 3.27
CA THR A 282 -5.34 32.88 3.77
C THR A 282 -6.37 32.56 2.66
N ALA A 283 -6.11 32.93 1.40
CA ALA A 283 -7.02 32.68 0.28
C ALA A 283 -6.73 31.38 -0.51
N PHE A 284 -5.62 30.67 -0.24
CA PHE A 284 -5.23 29.46 -0.98
C PHE A 284 -5.57 28.15 -0.27
N ILE A 285 -5.97 28.19 1.01
CA ILE A 285 -6.19 27.00 1.84
C ILE A 285 -7.66 26.53 1.83
N ASN A 286 -8.61 27.33 1.32
CA ASN A 286 -10.04 26.98 1.32
C ASN A 286 -10.60 26.44 -0.01
N SER A 287 -9.76 26.03 -0.97
CA SER A 287 -10.22 25.51 -2.29
C SER A 287 -10.04 24.00 -2.54
N PHE A 288 -9.61 23.22 -1.54
CA PHE A 288 -9.62 21.75 -1.55
C PHE A 288 -9.87 21.28 -0.10
N GLN A 289 -10.95 20.65 0.35
CA GLN A 289 -12.00 19.76 -0.18
C GLN A 289 -13.13 19.69 0.89
N PRO A 290 -14.26 18.98 0.70
CA PRO A 290 -14.68 18.14 -0.45
C PRO A 290 -15.79 18.72 -1.32
#